data_AF-A0A382F1U7-F1
#
_entry.id   AF-A0A382F1U7-F1
#
_cell.length_a   1.000
_cell.length_b   1.000
_cell.length_c   1.000
_cell.angle_alpha   90.00
_cell.angle_beta   90.00
_cell.angle_gamma   90.00
#
_symmetry.space_group_name_H-M   'P 1'
#
loop_
_entity.id
_entity.type
_entity.pdbx_description
1 polymer ?
#
loop_
_entity_poly.entity_id
_entity_poly.type
_entity_poly.pdbx_seq_one_letter_code
_entity_poly.pdbx_strand_id
1 'polypeptide(L)' 'MTGNMKLVEDAFSNDPRVVILSYSVTPWIDTPDKLADYVEFNDIKTNNWHFLTGNKSEIYSLARESYFAEETMGFSKDST' A
#
# COMPACT_ATOMS: atom_id res chain seq x y z
N MET A 1 -3.90 9.26 5.61
CA MET A 1 -3.10 9.47 4.38
C MET A 1 -3.94 9.46 3.11
N THR A 2 -5.01 8.67 3.06
CA THR A 2 -5.85 8.44 1.86
C THR A 2 -6.31 9.71 1.15
N GLY A 3 -6.72 10.74 1.89
CA GLY A 3 -7.15 12.01 1.30
C GLY A 3 -6.06 12.71 0.47
N ASN A 4 -4.79 12.63 0.87
CA ASN A 4 -3.69 13.21 0.08
C ASN A 4 -3.36 12.36 -1.13
N MET A 5 -3.47 11.03 -1.01
CA MET A 5 -3.23 10.12 -2.12
C MET A 5 -4.30 10.21 -3.21
N LYS A 6 -5.54 10.64 -2.86
CA LYS A 6 -6.56 10.98 -3.87
C LYS A 6 -6.10 12.07 -4.83
N LEU A 7 -5.37 13.08 -4.38
CA LEU A 7 -4.85 14.12 -5.28
C LEU A 7 -3.88 13.56 -6.32
N VAL A 8 -3.07 12.57 -5.91
CA VAL A 8 -2.15 11.86 -6.82
C VAL A 8 -2.95 10.98 -7.77
N GLU A 9 -3.92 10.24 -7.26
CA GLU A 9 -4.78 9.40 -8.09
C GLU A 9 -5.56 10.23 -9.12
N ASP A 10 -6.22 11.31 -8.72
CA ASP A 10 -6.94 12.21 -9.63
C ASP A 10 -6.05 12.69 -10.79
N ALA A 11 -4.78 13.00 -10.50
CA ALA A 11 -3.81 13.45 -11.50
C ALA A 11 -3.38 12.36 -12.49
N PHE A 12 -3.46 11.07 -12.12
CA PHE A 12 -2.95 9.94 -12.91
C PHE A 12 -3.99 8.87 -13.24
N SER A 13 -5.26 9.06 -12.87
CA SER A 13 -6.36 8.08 -12.90
C SER A 13 -6.62 7.39 -14.25
N ASN A 14 -6.16 7.99 -15.35
CA ASN A 14 -6.31 7.48 -16.72
C ASN A 14 -4.96 7.33 -17.46
N ASP A 15 -3.82 7.45 -16.80
CA ASP A 15 -2.52 7.28 -17.43
C ASP A 15 -2.08 5.80 -17.34
N PRO A 16 -2.11 5.04 -18.45
CA PRO A 16 -1.78 3.61 -18.41
C PRO A 16 -0.30 3.33 -18.10
N ARG A 17 0.53 4.36 -18.00
CA ARG A 17 1.96 4.25 -17.67
C ARG A 17 2.22 4.31 -16.16
N VAL A 18 1.20 4.65 -15.36
CA VAL A 18 1.34 4.87 -13.91
C VAL A 18 0.49 3.86 -13.16
N VAL A 19 1.10 3.21 -12.17
CA VAL A 19 0.41 2.31 -11.24
C VAL A 19 0.76 2.73 -9.81
N ILE A 20 -0.25 2.83 -8.96
CA ILE A 20 -0.15 3.12 -7.53
C ILE A 20 -0.40 1.82 -6.77
N LEU A 21 0.56 1.42 -5.95
CA LEU A 21 0.48 0.22 -5.13
C LEU A 21 0.46 0.61 -3.65
N SER A 22 -0.57 0.20 -2.92
CA SER A 22 -0.71 0.44 -1.48
C SER A 22 -0.71 -0.89 -0.73
N TYR A 23 0.41 -1.16 -0.06
CA TYR A 23 0.59 -2.37 0.74
C TYR A 23 0.07 -2.16 2.17
N SER A 24 -0.68 -3.13 2.68
CA SER A 24 -1.11 -3.13 4.09
C SER A 24 0.10 -3.26 5.03
N VAL A 25 0.11 -2.46 6.10
CA VAL A 25 1.06 -2.57 7.21
C VAL A 25 0.62 -3.59 8.27
N THR A 26 -0.64 -4.02 8.21
CA THR A 26 -1.32 -4.96 9.12
C THR A 26 -1.98 -6.12 8.37
N PRO A 27 -1.23 -6.88 7.54
CA PRO A 27 -1.80 -7.88 6.64
C PRO A 27 -2.49 -9.07 7.36
N TRP A 28 -2.24 -9.26 8.65
CA TRP A 28 -2.92 -10.29 9.47
C TRP A 28 -4.37 -9.93 9.82
N ILE A 29 -4.78 -8.67 9.64
CA ILE A 29 -6.16 -8.20 9.84
C ILE A 29 -6.78 -7.78 8.50
N ASP A 30 -5.98 -7.17 7.61
CA ASP A 30 -6.44 -6.61 6.34
C ASP A 30 -6.56 -7.70 5.27
N THR A 31 -7.71 -8.38 5.25
CA THR A 31 -8.06 -9.34 4.20
C THR A 31 -8.42 -8.63 2.89
N PRO A 32 -8.42 -9.33 1.74
CA PRO A 32 -8.88 -8.76 0.48
C PRO A 32 -10.28 -8.13 0.57
N ASP A 33 -11.21 -8.78 1.27
CA ASP A 33 -12.58 -8.26 1.45
C ASP A 33 -12.59 -6.94 2.24
N LYS A 34 -11.82 -6.83 3.33
CA LYS A 34 -11.71 -5.57 4.08
C LYS A 34 -11.04 -4.46 3.30
N LEU A 35 -10.07 -4.80 2.44
CA LEU A 35 -9.46 -3.83 1.53
C LEU A 35 -10.44 -3.39 0.46
N ALA A 36 -11.31 -4.28 -0.04
CA ALA A 36 -12.39 -3.91 -0.95
C ALA A 36 -13.40 -2.97 -0.28
N ASP A 37 -13.83 -3.27 0.96
CA ASP A 37 -14.68 -2.39 1.75
C ASP A 37 -14.04 -1.01 1.95
N TYR A 38 -12.72 -0.99 2.19
CA TYR A 38 -11.96 0.25 2.34
C TYR A 38 -11.93 1.08 1.04
N VAL A 39 -11.74 0.43 -0.11
CA VAL A 39 -11.76 1.07 -1.44
C VAL A 39 -13.13 1.69 -1.70
N GLU A 40 -14.21 0.95 -1.42
CA GLU A 40 -15.58 1.43 -1.57
C GLU A 40 -15.89 2.60 -0.62
N PHE A 41 -15.55 2.45 0.67
CA PHE A 41 -15.76 3.49 1.68
C PHE A 41 -15.06 4.81 1.32
N ASN A 42 -13.89 4.73 0.68
CA ASN A 42 -13.13 5.89 0.25
C ASN A 42 -13.48 6.36 -1.17
N ASP A 43 -14.49 5.79 -1.83
CA ASP A 43 -14.90 6.15 -3.21
C ASP A 43 -13.72 6.13 -4.21
N ILE A 44 -12.84 5.14 -4.10
CA ILE A 44 -11.69 4.98 -5.01
C ILE A 44 -12.14 4.18 -6.24
N LYS A 45 -12.08 4.79 -7.42
CA LYS A 45 -12.70 4.24 -8.65
C LYS A 45 -11.72 3.90 -9.78
N THR A 46 -10.45 4.31 -9.68
CA THR A 46 -9.48 4.06 -10.74
C THR A 46 -9.02 2.61 -10.79
N ASN A 47 -8.64 2.18 -11.98
CA ASN A 47 -7.95 0.91 -12.19
C ASN A 47 -6.44 0.98 -11.94
N ASN A 48 -5.90 2.17 -11.71
CA ASN A 48 -4.47 2.41 -11.54
C ASN A 48 -4.01 2.26 -10.09
N TRP A 49 -4.94 2.20 -9.13
CA TRP A 49 -4.62 2.12 -7.69
C TRP A 49 -5.03 0.77 -7.12
N HIS A 50 -4.02 -0.04 -6.76
CA HIS A 50 -4.21 -1.37 -6.19
C HIS A 50 -3.84 -1.40 -4.72
N PHE A 51 -4.67 -2.09 -3.93
CA PHE A 51 -4.46 -2.35 -2.51
C PHE A 51 -4.06 -3.81 -2.32
N LEU A 52 -2.97 -4.03 -1.61
CA LEU A 52 -2.28 -5.31 -1.55
C LEU A 52 -2.12 -5.76 -0.10
N THR A 53 -2.34 -7.04 0.12
CA THR A 53 -2.12 -7.75 1.39
C THR A 53 -1.49 -9.11 1.10
N GLY A 54 -0.99 -9.82 2.11
CA GLY A 54 -0.29 -11.08 1.91
C GLY A 54 0.60 -11.46 3.08
N ASN A 55 1.70 -12.17 2.79
CA ASN A 55 2.62 -12.57 3.84
C ASN A 55 3.34 -11.36 4.45
N LYS A 56 3.25 -11.20 5.78
CA LYS A 56 3.91 -10.12 6.53
C LYS A 56 5.40 -10.02 6.22
N SER A 57 6.12 -11.14 6.17
CA SER A 57 7.58 -11.10 5.96
C SER A 57 7.94 -10.60 4.57
N GLU A 58 7.18 -10.98 3.54
CA GLU A 58 7.40 -10.54 2.16
C GLU A 58 7.12 -9.05 1.98
N ILE A 59 5.98 -8.57 2.52
CA ILE A 59 5.63 -7.14 2.46
C ILE A 59 6.70 -6.31 3.20
N TYR A 60 7.15 -6.77 4.35
CA TYR A 60 8.12 -6.02 5.16
C TYR A 60 9.52 -6.04 4.53
N SER A 61 9.94 -7.16 3.94
CA SER A 61 11.20 -7.22 3.17
C SER A 61 11.15 -6.27 1.98
N LEU A 62 10.05 -6.24 1.20
CA LEU A 62 9.88 -5.30 0.10
C LEU A 62 9.97 -3.83 0.57
N ALA A 63 9.25 -3.50 1.64
CA ALA A 63 9.24 -2.14 2.19
C ALA A 63 10.64 -1.68 2.61
N ARG A 64 11.42 -2.56 3.26
CA ARG A 64 12.76 -2.24 3.79
C ARG A 64 13.83 -2.23 2.71
N GLU A 65 13.85 -3.25 1.86
CA GLU A 65 14.95 -3.51 0.94
C GLU A 65 14.76 -2.87 -0.44
N SER A 66 13.50 -2.69 -0.87
CA SER A 66 13.19 -2.14 -2.20
C SER A 66 12.66 -0.70 -2.14
N TYR A 67 11.91 -0.36 -1.09
CA TYR A 67 11.36 1.00 -0.92
C TYR A 67 12.07 1.83 0.15
N PHE A 68 13.04 1.24 0.86
CA PHE A 68 13.83 1.93 1.88
C PHE A 68 12.97 2.67 2.92
N ALA A 69 11.83 2.07 3.30
CA ALA A 69 10.82 2.69 4.16
C ALA A 69 11.24 2.81 5.63
N GLU A 70 12.42 2.33 6.02
CA GLU A 70 12.96 2.47 7.37
C GLU A 70 13.76 3.78 7.54
N GLU A 71 13.57 4.43 8.68
CA GLU A 71 14.28 5.66 9.04
C GLU A 71 15.80 5.47 9.17
N THR A 72 16.26 4.24 9.44
CA THR A 72 17.69 3.89 9.54
C THR A 72 17.97 2.52 8.93
N MET A 73 18.92 2.46 7.98
CA MET A 73 19.39 1.19 7.43
C MET A 73 19.98 0.32 8.56
N GLY A 74 19.38 -0.84 8.81
CA GLY A 74 19.85 -1.83 9.77
C GLY A 74 19.07 -1.94 11.08
N PHE A 75 17.97 -1.20 11.28
CA PHE A 75 17.16 -1.26 12.49
C PHE A 75 15.95 -2.19 12.35
N SER A 76 16.17 -3.49 12.53
CA SER A 76 15.08 -4.48 12.58
C SER A 76 14.42 -4.48 13.97
N LYS A 77 13.23 -3.86 14.09
CA LYS A 77 12.40 -3.93 15.31
C LYS A 77 11.88 -5.35 15.62
N ASP A 78 11.98 -6.27 14.66
CA ASP A 78 11.59 -7.69 14.80
C ASP A 78 12.74 -8.58 15.32
N SER A 79 13.90 -8.00 15.69
CA SER A 79 15.08 -8.73 16.22
C SER A 79 15.13 -8.82 17.75
N THR A 80 14.02 -8.63 18.47
CA THR A 80 13.94 -8.81 19.93
C THR A 80 12.76 -9.68 20.31
#